data_AF-A0A4V3WCA9-F1
#
_entry.id   AF-A0A4V3WCA9-F1
#
_cell.length_a   1.000
_cell.length_b   1.000
_cell.length_c   1.000
_cell.angle_alpha   90.00
_cell.angle_beta   90.00
_cell.angle_gamma   90.00
#
_symmetry.space_group_name_H-M   'P 1'
#
loop_
_entity.id
_entity.type
_entity.pdbx_description
1 polymer ?
#
loop_
_entity_poly.entity_id
_entity_poly.type
_entity_poly.pdbx_seq_one_letter_code
_entity_poly.pdbx_strand_id
1 'polypeptide(L)'
;MAKKLKFDESGDSDDLQALFDSIASAPAAKPRLEVAPGPAADGDSDELQALFDSVAGQFDPPPQPAPAAVPPARPAPAVRPAPVAVAAEPHVEGSYEVVFQRIGQMTRQVHDTLRELGYDATLQEAASSIPDARQRLNYIAQLTEQAASRVLNATDIARPIQDRVEADATALKARWDKLFANQLSVEEFKALSADTRTFVGGVADSSRATNAQLLEIMMAQDFQDLTGQVIKKVVDLAQVLETQLLQVLLEVAPSDKVPEKHAGLMNGPVISAEGRDDVVTSQEQVDDLLESLGF
;
A
#
# COMPACT_ATOMS: atom_id res chain seq x y z
N MET A 1 -34.61 31.13 -31.37
CA MET A 1 -34.98 29.76 -31.77
C MET A 1 -33.85 28.84 -31.34
N ALA A 2 -34.05 28.03 -30.30
CA ALA A 2 -33.07 27.03 -29.85
C ALA A 2 -33.75 25.65 -29.91
N LYS A 3 -33.18 24.75 -30.71
CA LYS A 3 -33.73 23.43 -31.03
C LYS A 3 -33.29 22.45 -29.93
N LYS A 4 -34.22 21.98 -29.09
CA LYS A 4 -33.99 20.88 -28.14
C LYS A 4 -33.76 19.59 -28.94
N LEU A 5 -32.62 18.94 -28.75
CA LEU A 5 -32.40 17.54 -29.15
C LEU A 5 -33.30 16.65 -28.28
N LYS A 6 -34.16 15.86 -28.91
CA LYS A 6 -34.84 14.71 -28.31
C LYS A 6 -33.92 13.50 -28.46
N PHE A 7 -33.55 12.88 -27.34
CA PHE A 7 -33.05 11.51 -27.34
C PHE A 7 -34.24 10.58 -27.59
N ASP A 8 -34.05 9.63 -28.51
CA ASP A 8 -35.04 8.60 -28.87
C ASP A 8 -34.82 7.39 -27.95
N GLU A 9 -35.83 6.99 -27.19
CA GLU A 9 -35.73 6.13 -25.99
C GLU A 9 -36.33 4.74 -26.24
N SER A 10 -35.99 4.06 -27.34
CA SER A 10 -36.53 2.70 -27.56
C SER A 10 -35.72 1.74 -28.44
N GLY A 11 -34.44 2.00 -28.74
CA GLY A 11 -33.66 1.13 -29.65
C GLY A 11 -32.39 0.49 -29.08
N ASP A 12 -31.75 1.08 -28.05
CA ASP A 12 -30.36 0.77 -27.71
C ASP A 12 -30.21 -0.24 -26.54
N SER A 13 -31.32 -0.61 -25.88
CA SER A 13 -31.28 -1.50 -24.71
C SER A 13 -31.17 -2.97 -25.07
N ASP A 14 -31.77 -3.41 -26.19
CA ASP A 14 -31.84 -4.83 -26.54
C ASP A 14 -30.53 -5.37 -27.11
N ASP A 15 -29.81 -4.54 -27.88
CA ASP A 15 -28.50 -4.90 -28.45
C ASP A 15 -27.41 -5.00 -27.36
N LEU A 16 -27.50 -4.14 -26.33
CA LEU A 16 -26.61 -4.20 -25.16
C LEU A 16 -26.93 -5.43 -24.30
N GLN A 17 -28.20 -5.78 -24.13
CA GLN A 17 -28.61 -6.98 -23.41
C GLN A 17 -28.09 -8.26 -24.10
N ALA A 18 -28.14 -8.30 -25.44
CA ALA A 18 -27.63 -9.42 -26.24
C ALA A 18 -26.11 -9.60 -26.14
N LEU A 19 -25.36 -8.49 -26.05
CA LEU A 19 -23.90 -8.53 -25.84
C LEU A 19 -23.54 -9.05 -24.44
N PHE A 20 -24.30 -8.66 -23.41
CA PHE A 20 -24.09 -9.15 -22.05
C PHE A 20 -24.37 -10.65 -21.92
N ASP A 21 -25.46 -11.15 -22.50
CA ASP A 21 -25.78 -12.59 -22.50
C ASP A 21 -24.75 -13.41 -23.29
N SER A 22 -24.18 -12.86 -24.36
CA SER A 22 -23.09 -13.50 -25.12
C SER A 22 -21.82 -13.67 -24.29
N ILE A 23 -21.50 -12.74 -23.40
CA ILE A 23 -20.32 -12.81 -22.52
C ILE A 23 -20.57 -13.79 -21.36
N ALA A 24 -21.79 -13.83 -20.85
CA ALA A 24 -22.17 -14.72 -19.75
C ALA A 24 -22.28 -16.21 -20.16
N SER A 25 -22.51 -16.51 -21.44
CA SER A 25 -22.65 -17.91 -21.92
C SER A 25 -21.32 -18.59 -22.29
N ALA A 26 -20.18 -17.89 -22.23
CA ALA A 26 -18.88 -18.48 -22.52
C ALA A 26 -18.47 -19.46 -21.40
N PRO A 27 -18.22 -20.76 -21.69
CA PRO A 27 -17.85 -21.72 -20.66
C PRO A 27 -16.45 -21.41 -20.12
N ALA A 28 -16.36 -21.17 -18.81
CA ALA A 28 -15.10 -20.94 -18.11
C ALA A 28 -14.17 -22.16 -18.25
N ALA A 29 -13.16 -22.05 -19.11
CA ALA A 29 -12.07 -23.00 -19.15
C ALA A 29 -11.25 -22.84 -17.84
N LYS A 30 -11.17 -23.91 -17.04
CA LYS A 30 -10.37 -23.93 -15.81
C LYS A 30 -8.90 -23.66 -16.15
N PRO A 31 -8.25 -22.61 -15.60
CA PRO A 31 -6.83 -22.42 -15.81
C PRO A 31 -6.06 -23.49 -15.02
N ARG A 32 -5.41 -24.40 -15.73
CA ARG A 32 -4.45 -25.34 -15.16
C ARG A 32 -3.12 -24.59 -15.02
N LEU A 33 -2.77 -24.24 -13.78
CA LEU A 33 -1.46 -23.68 -13.45
C LEU A 33 -0.39 -24.75 -13.64
N GLU A 34 0.38 -24.62 -14.71
CA GLU A 34 1.64 -25.35 -14.90
C GLU A 34 2.77 -24.40 -14.49
N VAL A 35 3.52 -24.76 -13.45
CA VAL A 35 4.63 -23.97 -12.93
C VAL A 35 5.82 -24.13 -13.87
N ALA A 36 6.12 -23.09 -14.64
CA ALA A 36 7.41 -22.99 -15.34
C ALA A 36 8.53 -22.76 -14.31
N PRO A 37 9.71 -23.39 -14.47
CA PRO A 37 10.83 -23.17 -13.56
C PRO A 37 11.35 -21.74 -13.76
N GLY A 38 11.39 -20.95 -12.67
CA GLY A 38 11.95 -19.61 -12.67
C GLY A 38 13.48 -19.60 -12.88
N PRO A 39 14.05 -18.48 -13.33
CA PRO A 39 15.49 -18.35 -13.51
C PRO A 39 16.20 -18.43 -12.15
N ALA A 40 17.39 -19.05 -12.16
CA ALA A 40 18.20 -19.37 -11.00
C ALA A 40 18.33 -18.21 -9.99
N ALA A 41 17.91 -18.47 -8.76
CA ALA A 41 18.24 -17.69 -7.58
C ALA A 41 19.59 -18.16 -7.05
N ASP A 42 20.61 -17.32 -7.09
CA ASP A 42 21.94 -17.64 -6.52
C ASP A 42 22.74 -16.38 -6.13
N GLY A 43 22.08 -15.33 -5.63
CA GLY A 43 22.77 -14.07 -5.27
C GLY A 43 22.25 -13.34 -4.04
N ASP A 44 20.92 -13.22 -3.89
CA ASP A 44 20.34 -12.34 -2.85
C ASP A 44 20.33 -12.94 -1.43
N SER A 45 20.46 -14.27 -1.26
CA SER A 45 20.45 -14.89 0.07
C SER A 45 21.72 -14.62 0.87
N ASP A 46 22.86 -14.56 0.19
CA ASP A 46 24.17 -14.50 0.84
C ASP A 46 24.52 -13.09 1.30
N GLU A 47 24.06 -12.07 0.57
CA GLU A 47 24.23 -10.67 0.94
C GLU A 47 23.38 -10.29 2.16
N LEU A 48 22.15 -10.84 2.25
CA LEU A 48 21.29 -10.69 3.43
C LEU A 48 21.84 -11.42 4.66
N GLN A 49 22.46 -12.60 4.47
CA GLN A 49 23.12 -13.33 5.55
C GLN A 49 24.34 -12.56 6.08
N ALA A 50 25.13 -11.93 5.20
CA ALA A 50 26.27 -11.10 5.60
C ALA A 50 25.86 -9.84 6.38
N LEU A 51 24.73 -9.22 6.01
CA LEU A 51 24.16 -8.10 6.76
C LEU A 51 23.68 -8.53 8.15
N PHE A 52 23.11 -9.73 8.28
CA PHE A 52 22.65 -10.26 9.57
C PHE A 52 23.82 -10.57 10.52
N ASP A 53 24.89 -11.17 10.01
CA ASP A 53 26.10 -11.46 10.80
C ASP A 53 26.82 -10.17 11.23
N SER A 54 26.80 -9.12 10.41
CA SER A 54 27.36 -7.81 10.77
C SER A 54 26.61 -7.11 11.90
N VAL A 55 25.30 -7.32 12.02
CA VAL A 55 24.48 -6.75 13.11
C VAL A 55 24.63 -7.57 14.39
N ALA A 56 24.76 -8.89 14.28
CA ALA A 56 25.03 -9.77 15.41
C ALA A 56 26.42 -9.50 16.04
N GLY A 57 27.43 -9.17 15.24
CA GLY A 57 28.78 -8.83 15.71
C GLY A 57 28.91 -7.51 16.47
N GLN A 58 27.88 -6.65 16.47
CA GLN A 58 27.87 -5.40 17.23
C GLN A 58 27.34 -5.54 18.67
N PHE A 59 26.86 -6.73 19.06
CA PHE A 59 26.43 -7.03 20.42
C PHE A 59 27.40 -7.99 21.10
N ASP A 60 28.30 -7.45 21.92
CA ASP A 60 29.19 -8.24 22.77
C ASP A 60 28.47 -8.53 24.12
N PRO A 61 28.25 -9.79 24.53
CA PRO A 61 27.72 -10.10 25.86
C PRO A 61 28.79 -9.89 26.95
N PRO A 62 28.42 -9.48 28.17
CA PRO A 62 29.38 -9.29 29.25
C PRO A 62 30.06 -10.61 29.67
N PRO A 63 31.33 -10.58 30.13
CA PRO A 63 32.13 -11.77 30.34
C PRO A 63 31.63 -12.63 31.52
N GLN A 64 31.49 -13.94 31.28
CA GLN A 64 31.29 -14.94 32.33
C GLN A 64 32.57 -15.11 33.18
N PRO A 65 32.47 -15.25 34.51
CA PRO A 65 33.63 -15.51 35.35
C PRO A 65 34.12 -16.96 35.22
N ALA A 66 35.43 -17.14 35.09
CA ALA A 66 36.12 -18.42 34.98
C ALA A 66 36.11 -19.23 36.29
N PRO A 67 36.21 -20.58 36.26
CA PRO A 67 36.31 -21.40 37.45
C PRO A 67 37.72 -21.30 38.07
N ALA A 68 37.81 -20.79 39.30
CA ALA A 68 39.07 -20.65 40.03
C ALA A 68 39.53 -22.00 40.62
N ALA A 69 40.79 -22.33 40.36
CA ALA A 69 41.51 -23.49 40.86
C ALA A 69 41.76 -23.42 42.38
N VAL A 70 41.74 -24.58 43.03
CA VAL A 70 42.00 -24.78 44.47
C VAL A 70 43.49 -25.01 44.73
N PRO A 71 44.14 -24.30 45.68
CA PRO A 71 45.38 -24.74 46.32
C PRO A 71 45.20 -25.09 47.82
N PRO A 72 46.14 -25.84 48.43
CA PRO A 72 45.87 -26.70 49.58
C PRO A 72 46.04 -26.06 50.97
N ALA A 73 45.48 -26.74 51.95
CA ALA A 73 45.30 -26.37 53.36
C ALA A 73 46.58 -26.21 54.19
N ARG A 74 46.51 -25.30 55.19
CA ARG A 74 47.25 -25.33 56.46
C ARG A 74 46.37 -24.80 57.63
N PRO A 75 46.61 -25.20 58.89
CA PRO A 75 45.56 -25.30 59.91
C PRO A 75 45.42 -24.07 60.84
N ALA A 76 44.30 -24.07 61.56
CA ALA A 76 43.68 -23.04 62.42
C ALA A 76 44.57 -22.31 63.46
N PRO A 77 44.05 -21.19 64.01
CA PRO A 77 43.59 -21.28 65.40
C PRO A 77 42.21 -20.67 65.66
N ALA A 78 41.60 -21.14 66.75
CA ALA A 78 40.24 -20.88 67.18
C ALA A 78 40.02 -19.48 67.79
N VAL A 79 38.90 -18.81 67.45
CA VAL A 79 38.23 -17.81 68.31
C VAL A 79 36.71 -17.86 68.09
N ARG A 80 35.97 -17.66 69.19
CA ARG A 80 34.54 -17.87 69.49
C ARG A 80 33.55 -17.05 68.63
N PRO A 81 32.25 -17.42 68.55
CA PRO A 81 31.27 -16.66 67.77
C PRO A 81 30.76 -15.43 68.54
N ALA A 82 30.62 -14.31 67.85
CA ALA A 82 29.78 -13.19 68.24
C ALA A 82 28.91 -12.80 67.02
N PRO A 83 27.60 -12.53 67.18
CA PRO A 83 26.73 -12.27 66.06
C PRO A 83 26.92 -10.81 65.62
N VAL A 84 27.24 -10.59 64.34
CA VAL A 84 27.07 -9.28 63.72
C VAL A 84 25.92 -9.42 62.75
N ALA A 85 24.80 -8.81 63.14
CA ALA A 85 23.68 -8.55 62.27
C ALA A 85 24.18 -7.72 61.07
N VAL A 86 24.02 -8.27 59.86
CA VAL A 86 24.02 -7.48 58.64
C VAL A 86 22.57 -7.45 58.20
N ALA A 87 21.97 -6.27 58.28
CA ALA A 87 20.65 -5.98 57.78
C ALA A 87 20.62 -6.29 56.27
N ALA A 88 19.84 -7.31 55.90
CA ALA A 88 19.41 -7.52 54.54
C ALA A 88 18.32 -6.48 54.25
N GLU A 89 18.54 -5.65 53.23
CA GLU A 89 17.50 -4.78 52.69
C GLU A 89 16.32 -5.63 52.17
N PRO A 90 15.07 -5.20 52.36
CA PRO A 90 13.91 -6.02 52.08
C PRO A 90 13.58 -6.00 50.57
N HIS A 91 13.59 -7.19 49.98
CA HIS A 91 12.68 -7.68 48.94
C HIS A 91 12.03 -6.65 47.99
N VAL A 92 12.65 -6.41 46.84
CA VAL A 92 11.95 -5.83 45.66
C VAL A 92 11.63 -6.91 44.61
N GLU A 93 12.32 -8.06 44.60
CA GLU A 93 12.08 -9.18 43.66
C GLU A 93 10.69 -9.82 43.83
N GLY A 94 10.19 -9.97 45.06
CA GLY A 94 8.87 -10.56 45.33
C GLY A 94 7.69 -9.69 44.89
N SER A 95 7.88 -8.38 44.76
CA SER A 95 6.82 -7.45 44.34
C SER A 95 6.50 -7.62 42.85
N TYR A 96 7.53 -7.74 42.01
CA TYR A 96 7.35 -8.00 40.58
C TYR A 96 6.74 -9.39 40.35
N GLU A 97 7.16 -10.40 41.11
CA GLU A 97 6.63 -11.76 41.00
C GLU A 97 5.13 -11.83 41.38
N VAL A 98 4.72 -11.13 42.44
CA VAL A 98 3.32 -11.02 42.84
C VAL A 98 2.49 -10.25 41.80
N VAL A 99 3.03 -9.18 41.22
CA VAL A 99 2.37 -8.42 40.14
C VAL A 99 2.23 -9.28 38.87
N PHE A 100 3.27 -10.01 38.46
CA PHE A 100 3.23 -10.93 37.33
C PHE A 100 2.22 -12.08 37.56
N GLN A 101 2.17 -12.65 38.77
CA GLN A 101 1.17 -13.67 39.12
C GLN A 101 -0.25 -13.12 39.08
N ARG A 102 -0.46 -11.88 39.58
CA ARG A 102 -1.77 -11.22 39.55
C ARG A 102 -2.21 -10.93 38.11
N ILE A 103 -1.32 -10.42 37.27
CA ILE A 103 -1.57 -10.21 35.83
C ILE A 103 -1.90 -11.54 35.17
N GLY A 104 -1.12 -12.60 35.43
CA GLY A 104 -1.38 -13.94 34.89
C GLY A 104 -2.73 -14.53 35.31
N GLN A 105 -3.15 -14.32 36.57
CA GLN A 105 -4.49 -14.71 37.04
C GLN A 105 -5.60 -13.91 36.36
N MET A 106 -5.44 -12.59 36.24
CA MET A 106 -6.42 -11.74 35.55
C MET A 106 -6.53 -12.09 34.06
N THR A 107 -5.42 -12.35 33.38
CA THR A 107 -5.43 -12.77 31.97
C THR A 107 -6.10 -14.13 31.77
N ARG A 108 -5.85 -15.11 32.65
CA ARG A 108 -6.56 -16.39 32.62
C ARG A 108 -8.05 -16.21 32.89
N GLN A 109 -8.41 -15.40 33.87
CA GLN A 109 -9.81 -15.14 34.18
C GLN A 109 -10.53 -14.49 32.98
N VAL A 110 -9.89 -13.53 32.30
CA VAL A 110 -10.41 -12.93 31.05
C VAL A 110 -10.54 -13.99 29.95
N HIS A 111 -9.52 -14.81 29.73
CA HIS A 111 -9.55 -15.87 28.72
C HIS A 111 -10.64 -16.91 29.02
N ASP A 112 -10.76 -17.37 30.27
CA ASP A 112 -11.78 -18.32 30.71
C ASP A 112 -13.18 -17.71 30.55
N THR A 113 -13.38 -16.43 30.88
CA THR A 113 -14.66 -15.75 30.64
C THR A 113 -14.98 -15.60 29.15
N LEU A 114 -14.01 -15.25 28.31
CA LEU A 114 -14.20 -15.17 26.86
C LEU A 114 -14.56 -16.54 26.26
N ARG A 115 -13.97 -17.60 26.81
CA ARG A 115 -14.24 -18.98 26.40
C ARG A 115 -15.62 -19.46 26.88
N GLU A 116 -16.01 -19.16 28.11
CA GLU A 116 -17.33 -19.49 28.66
C GLU A 116 -18.46 -18.76 27.93
N LEU A 117 -18.21 -17.53 27.46
CA LEU A 117 -19.14 -16.76 26.65
C LEU A 117 -19.16 -17.16 25.16
N GLY A 118 -18.25 -18.06 24.73
CA GLY A 118 -18.19 -18.57 23.35
C GLY A 118 -17.44 -17.67 22.35
N TYR A 119 -16.76 -16.62 22.81
CA TYR A 119 -16.08 -15.63 21.96
C TYR A 119 -14.67 -16.02 21.50
N ASP A 120 -14.11 -17.10 22.03
CA ASP A 120 -12.79 -17.62 21.65
C ASP A 120 -12.72 -17.92 20.13
N ALA A 121 -13.79 -18.53 19.58
CA ALA A 121 -13.88 -18.85 18.16
C ALA A 121 -13.96 -17.59 17.27
N THR A 122 -14.77 -16.60 17.64
CA THR A 122 -14.91 -15.34 16.90
C THR A 122 -13.65 -14.48 16.94
N LEU A 123 -12.97 -14.42 18.10
CA LEU A 123 -11.72 -13.66 18.21
C LEU A 123 -10.59 -14.34 17.43
N GLN A 124 -10.57 -15.67 17.41
CA GLN A 124 -9.61 -16.44 16.63
C GLN A 124 -9.88 -16.32 15.12
N GLU A 125 -11.14 -16.33 14.69
CA GLU A 125 -11.52 -16.06 13.30
C GLU A 125 -11.11 -14.64 12.89
N ALA A 126 -11.40 -13.65 13.73
CA ALA A 126 -10.99 -12.26 13.53
C ALA A 126 -9.47 -12.15 13.37
N ALA A 127 -8.70 -12.69 14.32
CA ALA A 127 -7.24 -12.69 14.27
C ALA A 127 -6.69 -13.43 13.02
N SER A 128 -7.36 -14.50 12.57
CA SER A 128 -6.95 -15.26 11.39
C SER A 128 -7.14 -14.52 10.07
N SER A 129 -8.01 -13.49 10.05
CA SER A 129 -8.32 -12.73 8.83
C SER A 129 -7.42 -11.52 8.58
N ILE A 130 -6.74 -11.01 9.61
CA ILE A 130 -5.79 -9.89 9.48
C ILE A 130 -4.65 -10.20 8.49
N PRO A 131 -4.03 -11.40 8.51
CA PRO A 131 -3.06 -11.80 7.49
C PRO A 131 -3.62 -11.75 6.05
N ASP A 132 -4.87 -12.18 5.82
CA ASP A 132 -5.52 -12.12 4.50
C ASP A 132 -5.71 -10.66 4.04
N ALA A 133 -6.19 -9.78 4.92
CA ALA A 133 -6.30 -8.35 4.64
C ALA A 133 -4.94 -7.75 4.22
N ARG A 134 -3.86 -8.09 4.94
CA ARG A 134 -2.51 -7.63 4.60
C ARG A 134 -2.05 -8.14 3.24
N GLN A 135 -2.29 -9.41 2.91
CA GLN A 135 -1.96 -9.96 1.60
C GLN A 135 -2.71 -9.23 0.48
N ARG A 136 -4.00 -8.94 0.68
CA ARG A 136 -4.81 -8.18 -0.27
C ARG A 136 -4.30 -6.76 -0.48
N LEU A 137 -3.95 -6.06 0.60
CA LEU A 137 -3.37 -4.71 0.52
C LEU A 137 -2.01 -4.71 -0.18
N ASN A 138 -1.15 -5.70 0.10
CA ASN A 138 0.12 -5.87 -0.62
C ASN A 138 -0.10 -6.15 -2.10
N TYR A 139 -1.09 -6.97 -2.45
CA TYR A 139 -1.45 -7.24 -3.84
C TYR A 139 -1.91 -5.97 -4.57
N ILE A 140 -2.70 -5.12 -3.91
CA ILE A 140 -3.09 -3.80 -4.44
C ILE A 140 -1.86 -2.93 -4.70
N ALA A 141 -0.93 -2.86 -3.74
CA ALA A 141 0.29 -2.07 -3.91
C ALA A 141 1.09 -2.53 -5.13
N GLN A 142 1.28 -3.84 -5.30
CA GLN A 142 2.00 -4.42 -6.45
C GLN A 142 1.31 -4.11 -7.79
N LEU A 143 -0.01 -4.28 -7.87
CA LEU A 143 -0.75 -3.95 -9.09
C LEU A 143 -0.68 -2.45 -9.42
N THR A 144 -0.75 -1.60 -8.39
CA THR A 144 -0.66 -0.14 -8.56
C THR A 144 0.71 0.26 -9.12
N GLU A 145 1.78 -0.33 -8.58
CA GLU A 145 3.14 -0.09 -9.05
C GLU A 145 3.33 -0.57 -10.50
N GLN A 146 2.82 -1.76 -10.83
CA GLN A 146 2.89 -2.30 -12.18
C GLN A 146 2.14 -1.41 -13.19
N ALA A 147 0.94 -0.96 -12.86
CA ALA A 147 0.16 -0.06 -13.69
C ALA A 147 0.88 1.28 -13.90
N ALA A 148 1.40 1.88 -12.83
CA ALA A 148 2.17 3.12 -12.90
C ALA A 148 3.42 2.97 -13.77
N SER A 149 4.16 1.87 -13.61
CA SER A 149 5.34 1.58 -14.44
C SER A 149 4.98 1.45 -15.91
N ARG A 150 3.91 0.71 -16.26
CA ARG A 150 3.43 0.60 -17.64
C ARG A 150 3.06 1.95 -18.26
N VAL A 151 2.29 2.77 -17.53
CA VAL A 151 1.89 4.11 -18.00
C VAL A 151 3.10 5.01 -18.22
N LEU A 152 4.06 4.99 -17.29
CA LEU A 152 5.29 5.79 -17.40
C LEU A 152 6.11 5.36 -18.62
N ASN A 153 6.35 4.06 -18.78
CA ASN A 153 7.11 3.52 -19.92
C ASN A 153 6.44 3.87 -21.26
N ALA A 154 5.12 3.73 -21.36
CA ALA A 154 4.38 4.08 -22.58
C ALA A 154 4.49 5.59 -22.87
N THR A 155 4.46 6.42 -21.83
CA THR A 155 4.65 7.87 -21.96
C THR A 155 6.06 8.23 -22.40
N ASP A 156 7.08 7.58 -21.83
CA ASP A 156 8.49 7.78 -22.18
C ASP A 156 8.80 7.41 -23.64
N ILE A 157 8.04 6.46 -24.21
CA ILE A 157 8.13 6.10 -25.63
C ILE A 157 7.32 7.06 -26.51
N ALA A 158 6.10 7.42 -26.09
CA ALA A 158 5.19 8.23 -26.90
C ALA A 158 5.67 9.67 -27.07
N ARG A 159 6.26 10.26 -26.01
CA ARG A 159 6.63 11.68 -25.98
C ARG A 159 7.72 12.04 -27.01
N PRO A 160 8.85 11.31 -27.12
CA PRO A 160 9.86 11.60 -28.14
C PRO A 160 9.33 11.50 -29.58
N ILE A 161 8.35 10.62 -29.83
CA ILE A 161 7.70 10.50 -31.14
C ILE A 161 6.93 11.79 -31.46
N GLN A 162 6.15 12.31 -30.50
CA GLN A 162 5.40 13.55 -30.67
C GLN A 162 6.32 14.76 -30.77
N ASP A 163 7.34 14.86 -29.93
CA ASP A 163 8.32 15.95 -29.95
C ASP A 163 9.02 16.01 -31.33
N ARG A 164 9.37 14.86 -31.90
CA ARG A 164 9.98 14.78 -33.24
C ARG A 164 9.01 15.23 -34.33
N VAL A 165 7.75 14.77 -34.30
CA VAL A 165 6.74 15.17 -35.28
C VAL A 165 6.49 16.67 -35.23
N GLU A 166 6.42 17.25 -34.02
CA GLU A 166 6.24 18.69 -33.82
C GLU A 166 7.45 19.49 -34.35
N ALA A 167 8.67 19.07 -34.02
CA ALA A 167 9.90 19.71 -34.48
C ALA A 167 10.01 19.68 -36.01
N ASP A 168 9.80 18.52 -36.63
CA ASP A 168 9.85 18.34 -38.08
C ASP A 168 8.76 19.18 -38.78
N ALA A 169 7.53 19.18 -38.25
CA ALA A 169 6.42 19.99 -38.78
C ALA A 169 6.72 21.49 -38.70
N THR A 170 7.26 21.96 -37.57
CA THR A 170 7.60 23.37 -37.35
C THR A 170 8.74 23.81 -38.28
N ALA A 171 9.77 22.98 -38.43
CA ALA A 171 10.89 23.25 -39.33
C ALA A 171 10.43 23.31 -40.80
N LEU A 172 9.57 22.39 -41.23
CA LEU A 172 8.98 22.40 -42.57
C LEU A 172 8.12 23.64 -42.78
N LYS A 173 7.25 23.98 -41.82
CA LYS A 173 6.42 25.19 -41.89
C LYS A 173 7.27 26.43 -42.10
N ALA A 174 8.33 26.63 -41.32
CA ALA A 174 9.20 27.80 -41.44
C ALA A 174 9.86 27.89 -42.83
N ARG A 175 10.21 26.74 -43.43
CA ARG A 175 10.78 26.70 -44.80
C ARG A 175 9.72 26.98 -45.87
N TRP A 176 8.50 26.49 -45.70
CA TRP A 176 7.38 26.84 -46.57
C TRP A 176 7.05 28.34 -46.50
N ASP A 177 7.07 28.94 -45.29
CA ASP A 177 6.85 30.38 -45.13
C ASP A 177 7.93 31.20 -45.89
N LYS A 178 9.20 30.78 -45.87
CA LYS A 178 10.28 31.39 -46.68
C LYS A 178 10.04 31.28 -48.17
N LEU A 179 9.54 30.13 -48.65
CA LEU A 179 9.16 29.96 -50.06
C LEU A 179 8.09 30.97 -50.47
N PHE A 180 7.02 31.10 -49.68
CA PHE A 180 5.92 32.03 -49.96
C PHE A 180 6.32 33.50 -49.80
N ALA A 181 7.38 33.79 -49.05
CA ALA A 181 8.00 35.12 -48.98
C ALA A 181 8.97 35.40 -50.16
N ASN A 182 9.11 34.48 -51.12
CA ASN A 182 10.11 34.53 -52.21
C ASN A 182 11.57 34.61 -51.71
N GLN A 183 11.86 34.02 -50.55
CA GLN A 183 13.18 34.00 -49.90
C GLN A 183 13.89 32.64 -50.02
N LEU A 184 13.53 31.83 -51.02
CA LEU A 184 14.01 30.46 -51.17
C LEU A 184 14.48 30.21 -52.60
N SER A 185 15.64 29.57 -52.74
CA SER A 185 16.18 29.17 -54.05
C SER A 185 15.49 27.91 -54.61
N VAL A 186 15.68 27.65 -55.91
CA VAL A 186 15.13 26.47 -56.58
C VAL A 186 15.71 25.16 -56.02
N GLU A 187 16.99 25.15 -55.63
CA GLU A 187 17.62 23.99 -55.00
C GLU A 187 17.04 23.72 -53.61
N GLU A 188 16.88 24.76 -52.79
CA GLU A 188 16.23 24.64 -51.47
C GLU A 188 14.77 24.21 -51.58
N PHE A 189 14.06 24.61 -52.65
CA PHE A 189 12.69 24.18 -52.90
C PHE A 189 12.60 22.68 -53.23
N LYS A 190 13.53 22.16 -54.05
CA LYS A 190 13.61 20.72 -54.34
C LYS A 190 13.89 19.93 -53.06
N ALA A 191 14.81 20.41 -52.22
CA ALA A 191 15.07 19.81 -50.91
C ALA A 191 13.83 19.86 -50.00
N LEU A 192 13.16 21.01 -49.90
CA LEU A 192 11.93 21.17 -49.11
C LEU A 192 10.83 20.21 -49.56
N SER A 193 10.68 20.00 -50.86
CA SER A 193 9.69 19.08 -51.43
C SER A 193 10.00 17.63 -51.08
N ALA A 194 11.28 17.22 -51.14
CA ALA A 194 11.74 15.89 -50.76
C ALA A 194 11.57 15.64 -49.25
N ASP A 195 11.94 16.62 -48.42
CA ASP A 195 11.81 16.56 -46.96
C ASP A 195 10.33 16.50 -46.54
N THR A 196 9.48 17.30 -47.18
CA THR A 196 8.02 17.28 -46.95
C THR A 196 7.43 15.91 -47.31
N ARG A 197 7.83 15.32 -48.44
CA ARG A 197 7.38 13.98 -48.82
C ARG A 197 7.82 12.92 -47.81
N THR A 198 9.04 13.03 -47.30
CA THR A 198 9.59 12.12 -46.29
C THR A 198 8.82 12.24 -44.97
N PHE A 199 8.60 13.46 -44.50
CA PHE A 199 7.81 13.74 -43.30
C PHE A 199 6.40 13.19 -43.42
N VAL A 200 5.66 13.53 -44.49
CA VAL A 200 4.29 13.03 -44.71
C VAL A 200 4.26 11.49 -44.77
N GLY A 201 5.28 10.86 -45.35
CA GLY A 201 5.42 9.40 -45.35
C GLY A 201 5.58 8.81 -43.95
N GLY A 202 6.32 9.49 -43.06
CA GLY A 202 6.58 9.05 -41.68
C GLY A 202 5.47 9.38 -40.67
N VAL A 203 4.62 10.37 -40.94
CA VAL A 203 3.54 10.79 -40.01
C VAL A 203 2.60 9.64 -39.66
N ALA A 204 2.25 8.79 -40.63
CA ALA A 204 1.36 7.66 -40.39
C ALA A 204 1.99 6.60 -39.46
N ASP A 205 3.31 6.40 -39.55
CA ASP A 205 4.04 5.48 -38.68
C ASP A 205 4.15 6.04 -37.26
N SER A 206 4.52 7.32 -37.11
CA SER A 206 4.55 8.01 -35.81
C SER A 206 3.19 8.00 -35.13
N SER A 207 2.11 8.26 -35.88
CA SER A 207 0.74 8.23 -35.36
C SER A 207 0.35 6.83 -34.89
N ARG A 208 0.65 5.78 -35.66
CA ARG A 208 0.42 4.38 -35.24
C ARG A 208 1.21 4.02 -34.00
N ALA A 209 2.48 4.40 -33.94
CA ALA A 209 3.35 4.10 -32.81
C ALA A 209 2.87 4.80 -31.52
N THR A 210 2.48 6.08 -31.59
CA THR A 210 1.87 6.76 -30.45
C THR A 210 0.54 6.12 -30.05
N ASN A 211 -0.33 5.79 -31.02
CA ASN A 211 -1.61 5.15 -30.70
C ASN A 211 -1.42 3.80 -30.00
N ALA A 212 -0.41 3.02 -30.38
CA ALA A 212 -0.05 1.80 -29.67
C ALA A 212 0.30 2.06 -28.20
N GLN A 213 1.06 3.13 -27.90
CA GLN A 213 1.37 3.51 -26.52
C GLN A 213 0.13 3.99 -25.75
N LEU A 214 -0.80 4.69 -26.40
CA LEU A 214 -2.07 5.07 -25.77
C LEU A 214 -2.93 3.83 -25.42
N LEU A 215 -2.89 2.79 -26.26
CA LEU A 215 -3.55 1.52 -25.95
C LEU A 215 -2.86 0.78 -24.79
N GLU A 216 -1.54 0.82 -24.69
CA GLU A 216 -0.82 0.29 -23.50
C GLU A 216 -1.23 1.02 -22.21
N ILE A 217 -1.35 2.35 -22.26
CA ILE A 217 -1.85 3.15 -21.13
C ILE A 217 -3.28 2.74 -20.77
N MET A 218 -4.15 2.57 -21.76
CA MET A 218 -5.54 2.14 -21.53
C MET A 218 -5.60 0.74 -20.93
N MET A 219 -4.80 -0.21 -21.43
CA MET A 219 -4.77 -1.56 -20.88
C MET A 219 -4.25 -1.58 -19.45
N ALA A 220 -3.27 -0.75 -19.11
CA ALA A 220 -2.77 -0.62 -17.73
C ALA A 220 -3.81 -0.12 -16.72
N GLN A 221 -5.00 0.33 -17.18
CA GLN A 221 -6.11 0.72 -16.31
C GLN A 221 -6.91 -0.48 -15.78
N ASP A 222 -6.71 -1.69 -16.31
CA ASP A 222 -7.30 -2.94 -15.79
C ASP A 222 -7.03 -3.16 -14.28
N PHE A 223 -5.91 -2.62 -13.79
CA PHE A 223 -5.56 -2.52 -12.37
C PHE A 223 -6.69 -1.91 -11.53
N GLN A 224 -7.44 -0.93 -12.05
CA GLN A 224 -8.46 -0.21 -11.30
C GLN A 224 -9.65 -1.10 -10.95
N ASP A 225 -10.08 -1.98 -11.86
CA ASP A 225 -11.16 -2.93 -11.60
C ASP A 225 -10.72 -4.00 -10.58
N LEU A 226 -9.55 -4.60 -10.82
CA LEU A 226 -8.97 -5.61 -9.93
C LEU A 226 -8.76 -5.06 -8.52
N THR A 227 -8.19 -3.87 -8.39
CA THR A 227 -7.99 -3.19 -7.11
C THR A 227 -9.30 -2.82 -6.45
N GLY A 228 -10.29 -2.33 -7.20
CA GLY A 228 -11.62 -2.04 -6.67
C GLY A 228 -12.29 -3.25 -6.04
N GLN A 229 -12.22 -4.41 -6.71
CA GLN A 229 -12.74 -5.66 -6.17
C GLN A 229 -12.02 -6.12 -4.90
N VAL A 230 -10.70 -5.94 -4.83
CA VAL A 230 -9.90 -6.33 -3.66
C VAL A 230 -10.14 -5.38 -2.49
N ILE A 231 -10.22 -4.07 -2.73
CA ILE A 231 -10.57 -3.06 -1.72
C ILE A 231 -11.93 -3.39 -1.12
N LYS A 232 -12.94 -3.69 -1.94
CA LYS A 232 -14.27 -4.06 -1.46
C LYS A 232 -14.20 -5.23 -0.47
N LYS A 233 -13.46 -6.29 -0.79
CA LYS A 233 -13.28 -7.45 0.10
C LYS A 233 -12.54 -7.09 1.40
N VAL A 234 -11.54 -6.21 1.34
CA VAL A 234 -10.83 -5.74 2.55
C VAL A 234 -11.76 -4.91 3.43
N VAL A 235 -12.59 -4.04 2.85
CA VAL A 235 -13.58 -3.23 3.57
C VAL A 235 -14.64 -4.13 4.21
N ASP A 236 -15.19 -5.08 3.46
CA ASP A 236 -16.16 -6.05 3.97
C ASP A 236 -15.57 -6.84 5.16
N LEU A 237 -14.31 -7.28 5.03
CA LEU A 237 -13.61 -7.98 6.10
C LEU A 237 -13.39 -7.08 7.34
N ALA A 238 -12.98 -5.83 7.14
CA ALA A 238 -12.81 -4.87 8.22
C ALA A 238 -14.12 -4.60 8.96
N GLN A 239 -15.25 -4.52 8.24
CA GLN A 239 -16.57 -4.31 8.83
C GLN A 239 -17.05 -5.52 9.65
N VAL A 240 -16.77 -6.75 9.19
CA VAL A 240 -17.03 -7.97 9.95
C VAL A 240 -16.21 -8.00 11.23
N LEU A 241 -14.91 -7.69 11.13
CA LEU A 241 -14.00 -7.58 12.28
C LEU A 241 -14.48 -6.55 13.30
N GLU A 242 -14.83 -5.35 12.84
CA GLU A 242 -15.35 -4.28 13.69
C GLU A 242 -16.61 -4.72 14.45
N THR A 243 -17.56 -5.34 13.75
CA THR A 243 -18.82 -5.81 14.36
C THR A 243 -18.56 -6.87 15.43
N GLN A 244 -17.69 -7.85 15.14
CA GLN A 244 -17.34 -8.92 16.09
C GLN A 244 -16.64 -8.36 17.34
N LEU A 245 -15.69 -7.45 17.16
CA LEU A 245 -14.98 -6.83 18.30
C LEU A 245 -15.89 -5.91 19.12
N LEU A 246 -16.82 -5.18 18.48
CA LEU A 246 -17.82 -4.38 19.18
C LEU A 246 -18.78 -5.23 20.01
N GLN A 247 -19.21 -6.39 19.50
CA GLN A 247 -20.06 -7.32 20.27
C GLN A 247 -19.35 -7.83 21.53
N VAL A 248 -18.08 -8.27 21.39
CA VAL A 248 -17.26 -8.70 22.54
C VAL A 248 -17.10 -7.55 23.55
N LEU A 249 -16.83 -6.33 23.07
CA LEU A 249 -16.68 -5.17 23.95
C LEU A 249 -17.99 -4.82 24.67
N LEU A 250 -19.14 -4.84 24.00
CA LEU A 250 -20.44 -4.53 24.61
C LEU A 250 -20.83 -5.55 25.68
N GLU A 251 -20.45 -6.81 25.52
CA GLU A 251 -20.81 -7.87 26.48
C GLU A 251 -19.84 -7.98 27.67
N VAL A 252 -18.57 -7.61 27.47
CA VAL A 252 -17.56 -7.60 28.53
C VAL A 252 -17.51 -6.24 29.26
N ALA A 253 -18.03 -5.16 28.65
CA ALA A 253 -18.06 -3.85 29.28
C ALA A 253 -19.10 -3.79 30.44
N PRO A 254 -18.71 -3.31 31.63
CA PRO A 254 -19.67 -3.03 32.69
C PRO A 254 -20.63 -1.92 32.23
N SER A 255 -21.93 -2.07 32.53
CA SER A 255 -23.04 -1.25 32.03
C SER A 255 -22.92 0.28 32.27
N ASP A 256 -21.95 0.72 33.07
CA ASP A 256 -21.72 2.12 33.45
C ASP A 256 -20.67 2.87 32.61
N LYS A 257 -20.01 2.23 31.64
CA LYS A 257 -18.99 2.89 30.80
C LYS A 257 -19.08 2.46 29.33
N VAL A 258 -20.14 2.86 28.65
CA VAL A 258 -20.09 3.00 27.19
C VAL A 258 -19.44 4.36 26.92
N PRO A 259 -18.15 4.43 26.50
CA PRO A 259 -17.58 5.70 26.08
C PRO A 259 -18.42 6.24 24.93
N GLU A 260 -18.82 7.51 25.01
CA GLU A 260 -19.44 8.23 23.90
C GLU A 260 -18.63 7.98 22.63
N LYS A 261 -19.32 7.66 21.53
CA LYS A 261 -18.75 7.39 20.20
C LYS A 261 -17.55 8.29 19.92
N HIS A 262 -16.34 7.74 20.00
CA HIS A 262 -15.16 8.40 19.45
C HIS A 262 -15.26 8.34 17.92
N ALA A 263 -15.95 9.33 17.35
CA ALA A 263 -16.07 9.56 15.91
C ALA A 263 -14.72 9.90 15.22
N GLY A 264 -13.63 10.02 15.98
CA GLY A 264 -12.32 10.49 15.53
C GLY A 264 -11.39 9.44 14.90
N LEU A 265 -11.79 8.17 14.79
CA LEU A 265 -10.93 7.11 14.24
C LEU A 265 -11.24 6.75 12.77
N MET A 266 -12.27 7.36 12.18
CA MET A 266 -12.58 7.24 10.74
C MET A 266 -11.76 8.25 9.91
N ASN A 267 -10.43 8.24 10.07
CA ASN A 267 -9.51 9.05 9.26
C ASN A 267 -9.20 8.33 7.95
N GLY A 268 -10.22 8.15 7.10
CA GLY A 268 -10.02 8.07 5.66
C GLY A 268 -9.85 9.48 5.07
N PRO A 269 -9.37 9.63 3.82
CA PRO A 269 -9.44 10.92 3.14
C PRO A 269 -10.86 11.47 3.23
N VAL A 270 -11.02 12.73 3.65
CA VAL A 270 -12.33 13.33 3.92
C VAL A 270 -13.12 13.38 2.61
N ILE A 271 -14.09 12.48 2.44
CA ILE A 271 -14.91 12.39 1.22
C ILE A 271 -16.12 13.35 1.30
N SER A 272 -16.44 13.88 2.48
CA SER A 272 -17.50 14.88 2.67
C SER A 272 -17.21 15.81 3.85
N ALA A 273 -17.28 17.12 3.59
CA ALA A 273 -17.11 18.18 4.58
C ALA A 273 -18.45 18.60 5.23
N GLU A 274 -19.59 18.06 4.79
CA GLU A 274 -20.89 18.37 5.37
C GLU A 274 -21.02 17.77 6.79
N GLY A 275 -21.08 18.66 7.79
CA GLY A 275 -21.33 18.29 9.19
C GLY A 275 -20.07 18.05 10.04
N ARG A 276 -18.88 18.43 9.56
CA ARG A 276 -17.61 18.31 10.28
C ARG A 276 -16.93 19.68 10.42
N ASP A 277 -16.73 20.14 11.66
CA ASP A 277 -16.04 21.40 11.98
C ASP A 277 -14.51 21.28 11.92
N ASP A 278 -13.98 20.07 11.72
CA ASP A 278 -12.55 19.75 11.70
C ASP A 278 -11.94 19.67 10.29
N VAL A 279 -12.71 20.04 9.26
CA VAL A 279 -12.29 19.98 7.86
C VAL A 279 -12.05 21.40 7.34
N VAL A 280 -10.79 21.74 7.16
CA VAL A 280 -10.38 23.01 6.56
C VAL A 280 -10.50 22.90 5.05
N THR A 281 -11.45 23.65 4.46
CA THR A 281 -11.79 23.57 3.02
C THR A 281 -11.40 24.83 2.24
N SER A 282 -10.99 25.91 2.92
CA SER A 282 -10.55 27.15 2.29
C SER A 282 -9.26 27.70 2.92
N GLN A 283 -8.49 28.46 2.15
CA GLN A 283 -7.25 29.10 2.61
C GLN A 283 -7.47 30.09 3.77
N GLU A 284 -8.63 30.74 3.80
CA GLU A 284 -9.02 31.65 4.89
C GLU A 284 -9.17 30.91 6.23
N GLN A 285 -9.73 29.69 6.20
CA GLN A 285 -9.82 28.83 7.39
C GLN A 285 -8.46 28.26 7.83
N VAL A 286 -7.49 28.13 6.91
CA VAL A 286 -6.09 27.80 7.26
C VAL A 286 -5.46 28.97 8.01
N ASP A 287 -5.65 30.20 7.51
CA ASP A 287 -5.09 31.40 8.10
C ASP A 287 -5.69 31.66 9.50
N ASP A 288 -7.00 31.48 9.68
CA ASP A 288 -7.67 31.56 10.98
C ASP A 288 -7.16 30.52 11.99
N LEU A 289 -6.86 29.30 11.52
CA LEU A 289 -6.32 28.24 12.36
C LEU A 289 -4.88 28.54 12.80
N LEU A 290 -4.06 29.10 11.90
CA LEU A 290 -2.70 29.54 12.19
C LEU A 290 -2.69 30.69 13.20
N GLU A 291 -3.59 31.66 13.04
CA GLU A 291 -3.76 32.78 13.97
C GLU A 291 -4.20 32.28 15.36
N SER A 292 -5.09 31.28 15.42
CA SER A 292 -5.53 30.67 16.68
C SER A 292 -4.42 29.88 17.42
N LEU A 293 -3.43 29.40 16.69
CA LEU A 293 -2.25 28.70 17.20
C LEU A 293 -1.08 29.66 17.50
N GLY A 294 -1.27 30.96 17.24
CA GLY A 294 -0.30 32.02 17.54
C GLY A 294 0.82 32.16 16.52
N PHE A 295 0.60 31.77 15.26
CA PHE A 295 1.49 32.01 14.12
C PHE A 295 0.99 33.13 13.22
#